data_AF-A0A3D3GVG7-F1
#
_entry.id   AF-A0A3D3GVG7-F1
#
_cell.length_a   1.000
_cell.length_b   1.000
_cell.length_c   1.000
_cell.angle_alpha   90.00
_cell.angle_beta   90.00
_cell.angle_gamma   90.00
#
_symmetry.space_group_name_H-M   'P 1'
#
loop_
_entity.id
_entity.type
_entity.pdbx_description
1 polymer ?
#
loop_
_entity_poly.entity_id
_entity_poly.type
_entity_poly.pdbx_seq_one_letter_code
_entity_poly.pdbx_strand_id
1 'polypeptide(L)'
;MTTFKKKLLAITVALPILAISLSSQAAMTTYMEKALIDICKAAKSDSILLLKSTAKSYRLKTKTVVLKLICNGENVISFAQSNGAEKTAAKLQRSLEDVSITDIASLTKLKVTF
;
A
#
# COMPACT_ATOMS: atom_id res chain seq x y z
N MET A 1 -21.40 -59.58 -34.53
CA MET A 1 -21.70 -58.22 -34.04
C MET A 1 -20.56 -57.77 -33.14
N THR A 2 -19.54 -57.17 -33.76
CA THR A 2 -19.08 -55.76 -33.59
C THR A 2 -18.13 -55.53 -32.41
N THR A 3 -16.84 -55.63 -32.75
CA THR A 3 -15.65 -55.30 -31.97
C THR A 3 -15.54 -53.78 -31.76
N PHE A 4 -15.76 -53.29 -30.54
CA PHE A 4 -15.53 -51.88 -30.21
C PHE A 4 -14.04 -51.64 -29.96
N LYS A 5 -13.33 -51.16 -30.98
CA LYS A 5 -11.98 -50.60 -30.83
C LYS A 5 -12.09 -49.24 -30.11
N LYS A 6 -11.81 -49.22 -28.81
CA LYS A 6 -11.72 -47.99 -28.01
C LYS A 6 -10.48 -47.20 -28.43
N LYS A 7 -10.65 -46.20 -29.30
CA LYS A 7 -9.60 -45.21 -29.57
C LYS A 7 -9.54 -44.25 -28.38
N LEU A 8 -8.50 -44.37 -27.56
CA LEU A 8 -8.15 -43.39 -26.54
C LEU A 8 -7.73 -42.09 -27.25
N LEU A 9 -8.55 -41.05 -27.16
CA LEU A 9 -8.16 -39.69 -27.54
C LEU A 9 -7.37 -39.10 -26.37
N ALA A 10 -6.05 -39.07 -26.49
CA ALA A 10 -5.18 -38.35 -25.56
C ALA A 10 -5.32 -36.85 -25.82
N ILE A 11 -6.08 -36.18 -24.95
CA ILE A 11 -6.23 -34.71 -24.97
C ILE A 11 -5.04 -34.16 -24.18
N THR A 12 -3.98 -33.76 -24.88
CA THR A 12 -2.88 -33.00 -24.30
C THR A 12 -3.36 -31.57 -24.05
N VAL A 13 -3.81 -31.29 -22.83
CA VAL A 13 -4.10 -29.93 -22.38
C VAL A 13 -2.77 -29.19 -22.25
N ALA A 14 -2.42 -28.40 -23.26
CA ALA A 14 -1.32 -27.45 -23.17
C ALA A 14 -1.70 -26.37 -22.14
N LEU A 15 -1.07 -26.40 -20.96
CA LEU A 15 -1.22 -25.38 -19.93
C LEU A 15 -0.76 -24.02 -20.50
N PRO A 16 -1.59 -22.97 -20.46
CA PRO A 16 -1.12 -21.65 -20.83
C PRO A 16 -0.04 -21.22 -19.81
N ILE A 17 1.10 -20.81 -20.34
CA ILE A 17 2.25 -20.28 -19.59
C ILE A 17 1.74 -19.09 -18.77
N LEU A 18 1.84 -19.18 -17.44
CA LEU A 18 1.51 -18.08 -16.54
C LEU A 18 2.31 -16.84 -16.95
N ALA A 19 1.60 -15.79 -17.33
CA ALA A 19 2.18 -14.47 -17.53
C ALA A 19 2.79 -14.02 -16.19
N ILE A 20 4.12 -14.04 -16.10
CA ILE A 20 4.87 -13.54 -14.96
C ILE A 20 4.75 -12.03 -15.01
N SER A 21 3.76 -11.46 -14.34
CA SER A 21 3.67 -10.02 -14.14
C SER A 21 4.81 -9.62 -13.20
N LEU A 22 5.98 -9.26 -13.76
CA LEU A 22 7.03 -8.61 -12.99
C LEU A 22 6.47 -7.26 -12.52
N SER A 23 6.10 -7.20 -11.24
CA SER A 23 5.79 -5.95 -10.59
C SER A 23 7.07 -5.10 -10.62
N SER A 24 7.03 -3.94 -11.26
CA SER A 24 8.14 -3.00 -11.21
C SER A 24 8.20 -2.39 -9.80
N GLN A 25 9.11 -2.89 -8.96
CA GLN A 25 9.47 -2.20 -7.72
C GLN A 25 10.48 -1.11 -8.08
N ALA A 26 9.98 0.12 -8.29
CA ALA A 26 10.87 1.27 -8.33
C ALA A 26 11.58 1.38 -6.97
N ALA A 27 12.91 1.33 -6.97
CA ALA A 27 13.70 1.55 -5.77
C ALA A 27 13.40 2.95 -5.21
N MET A 28 13.11 3.06 -3.91
CA MET A 28 12.92 4.36 -3.27
C MET A 28 14.23 5.15 -3.28
N THR A 29 14.15 6.43 -3.61
CA THR A 29 15.28 7.34 -3.45
C THR A 29 15.45 7.71 -1.98
N THR A 30 16.67 8.05 -1.57
CA THR A 30 16.95 8.52 -0.20
C THR A 30 16.10 9.72 0.21
N TYR A 31 15.79 10.62 -0.75
CA TYR A 31 14.90 11.75 -0.50
C TYR A 31 13.46 11.30 -0.19
N MET A 32 12.93 10.32 -0.93
CA MET A 32 11.61 9.76 -0.66
C MET A 32 11.58 9.01 0.66
N GLU A 33 12.58 8.20 0.96
CA GLU A 33 12.68 7.49 2.24
C GLU A 33 12.67 8.47 3.42
N LYS A 34 13.51 9.50 3.37
CA LYS A 34 13.53 10.56 4.39
C LYS A 34 12.17 11.25 4.51
N ALA A 35 11.53 11.59 3.39
CA ALA A 35 10.22 12.22 3.39
C ALA A 35 9.18 11.36 4.11
N LEU A 36 9.13 10.05 3.83
CA LEU A 36 8.19 9.13 4.46
C LEU A 36 8.50 8.93 5.95
N ILE A 37 9.78 8.86 6.35
CA ILE A 37 10.17 8.81 7.76
C ILE A 37 9.71 10.07 8.51
N ASP A 38 9.92 11.25 7.92
CA ASP A 38 9.50 12.53 8.54
C ASP A 38 7.97 12.60 8.67
N ILE A 39 7.24 12.03 7.72
CA ILE A 39 5.78 11.89 7.81
C ILE A 39 5.38 10.94 8.94
N CYS A 40 6.03 9.79 9.10
CA CYS A 40 5.76 8.88 10.22
C CYS A 40 6.05 9.56 11.57
N LYS A 41 7.17 10.30 11.68
CA LYS A 41 7.49 11.08 12.89
C LYS A 41 6.44 12.16 13.17
N ALA A 42 5.96 12.85 12.14
CA ALA A 42 4.88 13.82 12.28
C ALA A 42 3.54 13.14 12.64
N ALA A 43 3.28 11.94 12.12
CA ALA A 43 2.06 11.18 12.40
C ALA A 43 1.92 10.86 13.90
N LYS A 44 3.01 10.43 14.55
CA LYS A 44 3.01 10.13 15.99
C LYS A 44 3.08 11.35 16.93
N SER A 45 3.10 12.57 16.39
CA SER A 45 3.32 13.79 17.20
C SER A 45 2.06 14.40 17.83
N ASP A 46 0.88 13.88 17.50
CA ASP A 46 -0.44 14.49 17.79
C ASP A 46 -0.64 15.93 17.24
N SER A 47 0.30 16.45 16.44
CA SER A 47 0.24 17.79 15.85
C SER A 47 -0.24 17.76 14.41
N ILE A 48 -1.51 18.13 14.20
CA ILE A 48 -2.10 18.29 12.85
C ILE A 48 -1.31 19.31 12.01
N LEU A 49 -0.82 20.37 12.64
CA LEU A 49 -0.05 21.42 11.95
C LEU A 49 1.28 20.86 11.43
N LEU A 50 1.99 20.10 12.27
CA LEU A 50 3.26 19.45 11.88
C LEU A 50 3.03 18.43 10.77
N LEU A 51 2.00 17.59 10.88
CA LEU A 51 1.66 16.64 9.83
C LEU A 51 1.40 17.34 8.48
N LYS A 52 0.59 18.41 8.50
CA LYS A 52 0.26 19.17 7.28
C LYS A 52 1.47 19.88 6.70
N SER A 53 2.29 20.53 7.53
CA SER A 53 3.46 21.26 7.06
C SER A 53 4.51 20.32 6.48
N THR A 54 4.77 19.18 7.13
CA THR A 54 5.69 18.14 6.62
C THR A 54 5.17 17.51 5.33
N ALA A 55 3.88 17.17 5.23
CA ALA A 55 3.31 16.68 3.97
C ALA A 55 3.45 17.71 2.84
N LYS A 56 3.20 18.99 3.14
CA LYS A 56 3.31 20.08 2.17
C LYS A 56 4.74 20.33 1.73
N SER A 57 5.73 20.28 2.64
CA SER A 57 7.15 20.51 2.30
C SER A 57 7.68 19.48 1.31
N TYR A 58 7.24 18.23 1.45
CA TYR A 58 7.57 17.14 0.52
C TYR A 58 6.58 17.00 -0.66
N ARG A 59 5.60 17.91 -0.77
CA ARG A 59 4.54 17.88 -1.80
C ARG A 59 3.77 16.55 -1.84
N LEU A 60 3.63 15.91 -0.69
CA LEU A 60 2.90 14.65 -0.54
C LEU A 60 1.43 14.93 -0.28
N LYS A 61 0.56 14.25 -1.03
CA LYS A 61 -0.89 14.28 -0.78
C LYS A 61 -1.20 13.41 0.43
N THR A 62 -1.89 13.96 1.43
CA THR A 62 -2.28 13.22 2.65
C THR A 62 -3.05 11.95 2.33
N LYS A 63 -3.97 11.99 1.35
CA LYS A 63 -4.69 10.79 0.87
C LYS A 63 -3.73 9.68 0.41
N THR A 64 -2.71 10.02 -0.39
CA THR A 64 -1.70 9.05 -0.85
C THR A 64 -0.90 8.48 0.31
N VAL A 65 -0.51 9.31 1.27
CA VAL A 65 0.20 8.88 2.49
C VAL A 65 -0.63 7.85 3.23
N VAL A 66 -1.91 8.14 3.51
CA VAL A 66 -2.77 7.21 4.25
C VAL A 66 -2.96 5.89 3.53
N LEU A 67 -3.09 5.93 2.21
CA LEU A 67 -3.36 4.73 1.42
C LEU A 67 -2.15 3.82 1.21
N LYS A 68 -0.93 4.38 1.23
CA LYS A 68 0.28 3.65 0.85
C LYS A 68 1.28 3.47 1.99
N LEU A 69 1.38 4.40 2.93
CA LEU A 69 2.45 4.44 3.91
C LEU A 69 2.22 3.48 5.09
N ILE A 70 3.24 2.67 5.34
CA ILE A 70 3.39 1.81 6.51
C ILE A 70 4.61 2.32 7.31
N CYS A 71 4.37 2.68 8.56
CA CYS A 71 5.36 3.16 9.53
C CYS A 71 5.63 2.05 10.55
N ASN A 72 6.87 1.56 10.64
CA ASN A 72 7.29 0.54 11.61
C ASN A 72 6.36 -0.70 11.65
N GLY A 73 5.88 -1.12 10.47
CA GLY A 73 5.00 -2.29 10.32
C GLY A 73 3.50 -2.00 10.40
N GLU A 74 3.09 -0.80 10.82
CA GLU A 74 1.68 -0.41 10.94
C GLU A 74 1.28 0.59 9.85
N ASN A 75 0.02 0.58 9.41
CA ASN A 75 -0.46 1.67 8.56
C ASN A 75 -0.41 3.00 9.33
N VAL A 76 -0.21 4.11 8.62
CA VAL A 76 0.04 5.42 9.26
C VAL A 76 -1.05 5.88 10.24
N ILE A 77 -2.32 5.44 10.07
CA ILE A 77 -3.39 5.75 11.03
C ILE A 77 -3.19 4.93 12.30
N SER A 78 -3.06 3.61 12.18
CA SER A 78 -2.84 2.73 13.34
C SER A 78 -1.56 3.09 14.08
N PHE A 79 -0.49 3.42 13.35
CA PHE A 79 0.76 3.91 13.94
C PHE A 79 0.56 5.19 14.75
N ALA A 80 -0.24 6.14 14.26
CA ALA A 80 -0.56 7.34 15.03
C ALA A 80 -1.34 6.99 16.31
N GLN A 81 -2.35 6.11 16.22
CA GLN A 81 -3.15 5.66 17.37
C GLN A 81 -2.31 4.91 18.40
N SER A 82 -1.46 3.98 17.98
CA SER A 82 -0.59 3.19 18.87
C SER A 82 0.44 4.06 19.60
N ASN A 83 0.72 5.27 19.09
CA ASN A 83 1.57 6.27 19.72
C ASN A 83 0.77 7.38 20.44
N GLY A 84 -0.55 7.25 20.62
CA GLY A 84 -1.39 8.22 21.34
C GLY A 84 -1.67 9.52 20.57
N ALA A 85 -1.45 9.56 19.27
CA ALA A 85 -1.63 10.74 18.42
C ALA A 85 -3.04 10.81 17.80
N GLU A 86 -4.06 10.87 18.65
CA GLU A 86 -5.47 10.80 18.25
C GLU A 86 -5.92 11.91 17.29
N LYS A 87 -5.43 13.14 17.45
CA LYS A 87 -5.78 14.26 16.55
C LYS A 87 -5.24 14.01 15.16
N THR A 88 -4.01 13.50 15.09
CA THR A 88 -3.40 13.12 13.82
C THR A 88 -4.13 11.94 13.19
N ALA A 89 -4.42 10.88 13.96
CA ALA A 89 -5.17 9.72 13.49
C ALA A 89 -6.53 10.14 12.91
N ALA A 90 -7.30 10.96 13.64
CA ALA A 90 -8.58 11.48 13.19
C ALA A 90 -8.45 12.37 11.94
N LYS A 91 -7.34 13.11 11.78
CA LYS A 91 -7.09 13.90 10.56
C LYS A 91 -6.78 13.01 9.35
N LEU A 92 -6.00 11.96 9.56
CA LEU A 92 -5.65 10.98 8.53
C LEU A 92 -6.89 10.19 8.10
N GLN A 93 -7.73 9.74 9.03
CA GLN A 93 -9.00 9.06 8.76
C GLN A 93 -9.95 9.89 7.90
N ARG A 94 -10.16 11.17 8.23
CA ARG A 94 -10.96 12.09 7.39
C ARG A 94 -10.44 12.26 5.97
N SER A 95 -9.18 11.92 5.69
CA SER A 95 -8.63 12.00 4.33
C SER A 95 -9.03 10.81 3.44
N LEU A 96 -9.78 9.84 3.99
CA LEU A 96 -10.25 8.61 3.33
C LEU A 96 -11.74 8.62 2.94
N GLU A 97 -12.48 9.72 3.19
CA GLU A 97 -13.95 9.77 3.02
C GLU A 97 -14.44 9.31 1.63
N ASP A 98 -13.63 9.43 0.58
CA ASP A 98 -13.95 8.99 -0.78
C ASP A 98 -12.97 7.92 -1.32
N VAL A 99 -12.80 6.79 -0.62
CA VAL A 99 -11.94 5.68 -1.10
C VAL A 99 -12.71 4.37 -1.12
N SER A 100 -12.71 3.69 -2.27
CA SER A 100 -13.28 2.34 -2.38
C SER A 100 -12.32 1.28 -1.83
N ILE A 101 -12.86 0.19 -1.29
CA ILE A 101 -12.05 -0.92 -0.78
C ILE A 101 -11.17 -1.54 -1.88
N THR A 102 -11.67 -1.59 -3.11
CA THR A 102 -10.93 -2.06 -4.29
C THR A 102 -9.74 -1.17 -4.62
N ASP A 103 -9.87 0.14 -4.41
CA ASP A 103 -8.74 1.07 -4.57
C ASP A 103 -7.66 0.78 -3.54
N ILE A 104 -8.00 0.42 -2.30
CA ILE A 104 -6.99 0.20 -1.25
C ILE A 104 -6.18 -1.09 -1.50
N ALA A 105 -6.84 -2.13 -2.00
CA ALA A 105 -6.26 -3.46 -2.22
C ALA A 105 -5.27 -3.50 -3.40
N SER A 106 -5.45 -2.66 -4.41
CA SER A 106 -4.60 -2.61 -5.60
C SER A 106 -3.31 -1.79 -5.43
N LEU A 107 -3.13 -1.09 -4.30
CA LEU A 107 -2.01 -0.18 -4.11
C LEU A 107 -0.76 -0.88 -3.58
N THR A 108 0.36 -0.65 -4.27
CA THR A 108 1.68 -0.91 -3.73
C THR A 108 1.92 -0.06 -2.46
N LYS A 109 2.19 -0.75 -1.35
CA LYS A 109 2.50 -0.12 -0.05
C LYS A 109 3.96 0.30 0.00
N LEU A 110 4.21 1.44 0.63
CA LEU A 110 5.53 2.00 0.92
C LEU A 110 5.82 1.78 2.39
N LYS A 111 6.92 1.09 2.70
CA LYS A 111 7.28 0.74 4.07
C LYS A 111 8.55 1.49 4.47
N VAL A 112 8.55 2.08 5.65
CA VAL A 112 9.74 2.66 6.26
C VAL A 112 9.89 2.17 7.70
N THR A 113 11.13 2.06 8.14
CA THR A 113 11.48 1.69 9.51
C THR A 113 12.54 2.64 10.04
N PHE A 114 12.37 3.13 11.26
CA PHE A 114 13.23 4.13 11.90
C PHE A 114 13.14 4.08 13.43
#